data_AF-A0A369JQ91-F1
#
_entry.id   AF-A0A369JQ91-F1
#
_cell.length_a   1.000
_cell.length_b   1.000
_cell.length_c   1.000
_cell.angle_alpha   90.00
_cell.angle_beta   90.00
_cell.angle_gamma   90.00
#
_symmetry.space_group_name_H-M   'P 1'
#
loop_
_entity.id
_entity.type
_entity.pdbx_description
1 polymer ?
#
loop_
_entity_poly.entity_id
_entity_poly.type
_entity_poly.pdbx_seq_one_letter_code
_entity_poly.pdbx_strand_id
1 'polypeptide(L)'
;MASLPEAQTCFSKTTTSRTATTASRSGTVPRTSTSGKIRLTKFILQPQADIPRNSYCEGGHGLSIGSLGKNGQVSDVQNVLIENVIMRNTLYGARFKSWTGGNGLARNITWKNIAFSNVPFPIYITQNYWDQGVGPRPNMTSTNNTHIQDFRFENFAGTIDDSPDFFEGTCISDPCWYFVPGATGKEIAILDLYPGTASNIVAKDIVAKTKTGSPVAVMCDPETIPTDVGFKCWKGKFIRTKAGI
;
A
#
# COMPACT_ATOMS: atom_id res chain seq x y z
N MET A 1 22.49 7.27 -10.00
CA MET A 1 21.06 6.94 -9.86
C MET A 1 20.52 7.68 -8.65
N ALA A 2 19.35 8.31 -8.75
CA ALA A 2 18.74 9.05 -7.66
C ALA A 2 17.93 8.09 -6.76
N SER A 3 18.05 8.23 -5.44
CA SER A 3 17.26 7.46 -4.48
C SER A 3 15.79 7.90 -4.47
N LEU A 4 14.86 6.98 -4.23
CA LEU A 4 13.46 7.34 -4.03
C LEU A 4 13.29 7.95 -2.62
N PRO A 5 12.54 9.05 -2.45
CA PRO A 5 12.33 9.65 -1.13
C PRO A 5 11.43 8.77 -0.24
N GLU A 6 11.71 8.66 1.06
CA GLU A 6 10.83 7.95 2.02
C GLU A 6 9.39 8.50 2.02
N ALA A 7 9.27 9.79 1.76
CA ALA A 7 8.01 10.50 1.61
C ALA A 7 7.41 10.31 0.22
N GLN A 8 6.16 9.88 0.16
CA GLN A 8 5.42 9.85 -1.09
C GLN A 8 5.05 11.28 -1.48
N THR A 9 5.33 11.66 -2.73
CA THR A 9 4.77 12.91 -3.29
C THR A 9 3.61 12.54 -4.21
N CYS A 10 2.46 13.19 -4.01
CA CYS A 10 1.29 13.04 -4.87
C CYS A 10 0.81 14.41 -5.35
N PHE A 11 0.26 14.45 -6.55
CA PHE A 11 -0.29 15.64 -7.18
C PHE A 11 -1.78 15.40 -7.45
N SER A 12 -2.62 16.38 -7.10
CA SER A 12 -4.05 16.30 -7.46
C SER A 12 -4.21 16.36 -8.97
N LYS A 13 -4.99 15.45 -9.54
CA LYS A 13 -5.39 15.52 -10.95
C LYS A 13 -6.54 16.52 -11.07
N THR A 14 -6.24 17.76 -11.44
CA THR A 14 -7.29 18.72 -11.82
C THR A 14 -7.82 18.36 -13.21
N THR A 15 -9.12 18.09 -13.32
CA THR A 15 -9.79 17.94 -14.62
C THR A 15 -9.85 19.30 -15.31
N THR A 16 -9.01 19.54 -16.31
CA THR A 16 -9.11 20.73 -17.17
C THR A 16 -10.31 20.55 -18.10
N SER A 17 -11.47 21.12 -17.79
CA SER A 17 -12.50 21.39 -18.81
C SER A 17 -12.47 22.88 -19.16
N ARG A 18 -11.98 23.20 -20.37
CA ARG A 18 -12.25 24.50 -21.00
C ARG A 18 -13.64 24.45 -21.62
N THR A 19 -14.51 25.35 -21.19
CA THR A 19 -15.29 26.22 -22.08
C THR A 19 -15.74 27.43 -21.28
N ALA A 20 -15.29 28.61 -21.70
CA ALA A 20 -15.82 29.88 -21.23
C ALA A 20 -17.24 30.05 -21.77
N THR A 21 -18.18 30.44 -20.93
CA THR A 21 -19.43 31.10 -21.34
C THR A 21 -19.84 32.08 -20.25
N THR A 22 -20.23 33.27 -20.71
CA THR A 22 -20.48 34.49 -19.95
C THR A 22 -21.80 34.48 -19.15
N ALA A 23 -21.71 35.00 -17.92
CA ALA A 23 -22.73 35.72 -17.10
C ALA A 23 -24.11 35.09 -16.80
N SER A 24 -24.40 34.80 -15.51
CA SER A 24 -25.03 35.73 -14.55
C SER A 24 -25.70 35.01 -13.35
N ARG A 25 -25.55 35.60 -12.16
CA ARG A 25 -26.25 35.42 -10.86
C ARG A 25 -27.00 34.10 -10.55
N SER A 26 -26.48 33.35 -9.57
CA SER A 26 -27.17 32.84 -8.37
C SER A 26 -26.22 31.92 -7.60
N GLY A 27 -26.23 31.98 -6.27
CA GLY A 27 -25.18 31.47 -5.40
C GLY A 27 -25.03 29.94 -5.36
N THR A 28 -23.83 29.49 -5.73
CA THR A 28 -23.14 28.35 -5.13
C THR A 28 -21.65 28.69 -5.16
N VAL A 29 -20.97 28.66 -4.01
CA VAL A 29 -19.51 28.84 -3.94
C VAL A 29 -18.87 27.69 -4.72
N PRO A 30 -18.18 27.94 -5.85
CA PRO A 30 -17.45 26.89 -6.54
C PRO A 30 -16.31 26.46 -5.63
N ARG A 31 -16.25 25.18 -5.28
CA ARG A 31 -15.10 24.60 -4.58
C ARG A 31 -13.90 24.75 -5.51
N THR A 32 -13.01 25.68 -5.18
CA THR A 32 -11.82 26.00 -5.96
C THR A 32 -10.90 24.79 -6.00
N SER A 33 -10.69 24.26 -7.20
CA SER A 33 -9.72 23.20 -7.49
C SER A 33 -8.33 23.82 -7.55
N THR A 34 -7.65 23.94 -6.40
CA THR A 34 -6.23 24.25 -6.37
C THR A 34 -5.42 22.99 -6.73
N SER A 35 -4.68 23.07 -7.83
CA SER A 35 -3.57 22.16 -8.15
C SER A 35 -2.52 22.30 -7.05
N GLY A 36 -2.61 21.45 -6.03
CA GLY A 36 -1.72 21.42 -4.88
C GLY A 36 -0.81 20.19 -4.92
N LYS A 37 0.49 20.40 -4.69
CA LYS A 37 1.44 19.32 -4.40
C LYS A 37 1.19 18.82 -2.99
N ILE A 38 0.72 17.59 -2.85
CA ILE A 38 0.55 16.94 -1.54
C ILE A 38 1.84 16.15 -1.25
N ARG A 39 2.68 16.66 -0.36
CA ARG A 39 3.82 15.90 0.17
C ARG A 39 3.35 15.04 1.31
N LEU A 40 3.33 13.73 1.12
CA LEU A 40 2.97 12.74 2.11
C LEU A 40 4.24 12.23 2.82
N THR A 41 4.82 13.07 3.67
CA THR A 41 5.94 12.71 4.55
C THR A 41 5.39 11.99 5.78
N LYS A 42 5.39 10.64 5.77
CA LYS A 42 5.18 9.78 6.95
C LYS A 42 3.76 9.82 7.56
N PHE A 43 2.90 8.88 7.13
CA PHE A 43 1.48 8.83 7.49
C PHE A 43 1.20 7.94 8.71
N ILE A 44 1.08 8.57 9.88
CA ILE A 44 0.07 8.14 10.86
C ILE A 44 -1.21 8.85 10.42
N LEU A 45 -2.13 8.14 9.76
CA LEU A 45 -3.46 8.68 9.45
C LEU A 45 -4.22 8.88 10.77
N GLN A 46 -4.17 10.08 11.35
CA GLN A 46 -5.26 10.58 12.19
C GLN A 46 -6.20 11.45 11.33
N PRO A 47 -7.48 11.60 11.70
CA PRO A 47 -8.60 11.16 10.87
C PRO A 47 -8.91 12.08 9.66
N GLN A 48 -9.20 11.42 8.52
CA GLN A 48 -9.94 11.91 7.33
C GLN A 48 -9.37 13.06 6.48
N ALA A 49 -8.55 13.99 7.00
CA ALA A 49 -8.32 15.27 6.32
C ALA A 49 -7.42 15.23 5.06
N ASP A 50 -6.44 14.31 4.97
CA ASP A 50 -5.43 14.34 3.90
C ASP A 50 -5.25 13.00 3.15
N ILE A 51 -6.34 12.23 3.02
CA ILE A 51 -6.27 10.95 2.28
C ILE A 51 -6.23 11.24 0.78
N PRO A 52 -5.16 10.85 0.05
CA PRO A 52 -5.04 11.15 -1.37
C PRO A 52 -6.16 10.47 -2.15
N ARG A 53 -6.90 11.28 -2.89
CA ARG A 53 -7.91 10.85 -3.86
C ARG A 53 -7.67 11.57 -5.16
N ASN A 54 -8.03 10.94 -6.28
CA ASN A 54 -7.91 11.54 -7.62
C ASN A 54 -6.51 12.11 -7.86
N SER A 55 -5.49 11.30 -7.56
CA SER A 55 -4.11 11.76 -7.47
C SER A 55 -3.17 10.99 -8.39
N TYR A 56 -2.03 11.58 -8.66
CA TYR A 56 -0.89 10.97 -9.33
C TYR A 56 0.30 11.00 -8.38
N CYS A 57 0.85 9.85 -8.06
CA CYS A 57 1.97 9.69 -7.15
C CYS A 57 3.13 9.06 -7.92
N GLU A 58 4.30 9.68 -7.87
CA GLU A 58 5.49 9.21 -8.57
C GLU A 58 6.73 9.23 -7.68
N GLY A 59 7.54 8.18 -7.78
CA GLY A 59 8.67 7.96 -6.88
C GLY A 59 8.25 7.64 -5.45
N GLY A 60 9.23 7.37 -4.59
CA GLY A 60 9.03 7.19 -3.15
C GLY A 60 8.42 5.85 -2.73
N HIS A 61 7.96 5.78 -1.48
CA HIS A 61 7.61 4.51 -0.80
C HIS A 61 6.11 4.18 -0.79
N GLY A 62 5.34 4.74 -1.71
CA GLY A 62 3.93 4.40 -1.90
C GLY A 62 2.98 4.96 -0.84
N LEU A 63 1.71 4.59 -0.97
CA LEU A 63 0.66 5.02 -0.06
C LEU A 63 0.61 4.11 1.16
N SER A 64 1.27 4.57 2.22
CA SER A 64 1.49 3.79 3.44
C SER A 64 0.57 4.21 4.57
N ILE A 65 -0.07 3.22 5.22
CA ILE A 65 -0.73 3.39 6.52
C ILE A 65 0.19 2.80 7.59
N GLY A 66 0.58 3.63 8.56
CA GLY A 66 1.49 3.27 9.66
C GLY A 66 2.88 3.91 9.57
N SER A 67 3.84 3.52 10.40
CA SER A 67 3.81 2.31 11.23
C SER A 67 3.03 2.46 12.53
N LEU A 68 2.20 1.46 12.83
CA LEU A 68 1.36 1.42 14.03
C LEU A 68 2.00 0.58 15.12
N GLY A 69 1.81 0.97 16.39
CA GLY A 69 2.16 0.16 17.55
C GLY A 69 3.65 0.09 17.88
N LYS A 70 4.42 1.13 17.54
CA LYS A 70 5.85 1.22 17.89
C LYS A 70 6.04 0.97 19.39
N ASN A 71 7.04 0.16 19.76
CA ASN A 71 7.35 -0.18 21.15
C ASN A 71 6.16 -0.80 21.92
N GLY A 72 5.30 -1.55 21.23
CA GLY A 72 4.13 -2.19 21.85
C GLY A 72 3.00 -1.22 22.22
N GLN A 73 3.06 0.04 21.77
CA GLN A 73 1.98 0.99 22.01
C GLN A 73 0.69 0.55 21.32
N VAL A 74 -0.45 0.99 21.85
CA VAL A 74 -1.74 0.84 21.17
C VAL A 74 -1.87 1.94 20.13
N SER A 75 -2.15 1.59 18.88
CA SER A 75 -2.37 2.57 17.82
C SER A 75 -3.46 2.09 16.87
N ASP A 76 -4.57 2.83 16.85
CA ASP A 76 -5.74 2.48 16.06
C ASP A 76 -5.86 3.35 14.80
N VAL A 77 -6.35 2.77 13.73
CA VAL A 77 -6.74 3.48 12.50
C VAL A 77 -7.99 2.83 11.93
N GLN A 78 -8.95 3.65 11.49
CA GLN A 78 -10.17 3.11 10.90
C GLN A 78 -10.81 4.01 9.86
N ASN A 79 -11.63 3.41 9.01
CA ASN A 79 -12.47 4.09 8.02
C ASN A 79 -11.67 4.91 7.01
N VAL A 80 -10.64 4.30 6.41
CA VAL A 80 -9.76 4.93 5.43
C VAL A 80 -10.16 4.52 4.01
N LEU A 81 -10.39 5.50 3.13
CA LEU A 81 -10.64 5.26 1.70
C LEU A 81 -9.62 6.03 0.86
N ILE A 82 -8.73 5.28 0.22
CA ILE A 82 -7.79 5.76 -0.79
C ILE A 82 -8.32 5.34 -2.15
N GLU A 83 -8.63 6.30 -3.03
CA GLU A 83 -9.28 5.99 -4.30
C GLU A 83 -8.80 6.82 -5.49
N ASN A 84 -8.86 6.22 -6.68
CA ASN A 84 -8.56 6.85 -7.97
C ASN A 84 -7.12 7.41 -8.03
N VAL A 85 -6.14 6.58 -7.71
CA VAL A 85 -4.73 6.96 -7.67
C VAL A 85 -3.96 6.28 -8.80
N ILE A 86 -3.11 7.05 -9.49
CA ILE A 86 -2.04 6.49 -10.32
C ILE A 86 -0.75 6.46 -9.51
N MET A 87 -0.12 5.30 -9.41
CA MET A 87 1.18 5.07 -8.79
C MET A 87 2.22 4.78 -9.89
N ARG A 88 3.31 5.53 -9.94
CA ARG A 88 4.36 5.31 -10.94
C ARG A 88 5.75 5.31 -10.33
N ASN A 89 6.59 4.35 -10.68
CA ASN A 89 7.99 4.27 -10.21
C ASN A 89 8.09 4.38 -8.67
N THR A 90 7.10 3.86 -7.95
CA THR A 90 7.06 3.84 -6.49
C THR A 90 7.48 2.46 -6.01
N LEU A 91 8.08 2.36 -4.82
CA LEU A 91 8.45 1.06 -4.26
C LEU A 91 7.21 0.24 -3.91
N TYR A 92 6.19 0.90 -3.35
CA TYR A 92 4.93 0.28 -2.98
C TYR A 92 3.74 0.95 -3.67
N GLY A 93 2.67 0.21 -3.91
CA GLY A 93 1.36 0.76 -4.27
C GLY A 93 0.59 1.12 -2.99
N ALA A 94 -0.20 0.15 -2.54
CA ALA A 94 -0.85 0.13 -1.24
C ALA A 94 0.07 -0.55 -0.21
N ARG A 95 0.38 0.14 0.89
CA ARG A 95 1.18 -0.40 1.98
C ARG A 95 0.48 -0.24 3.33
N PHE A 96 0.43 -1.31 4.11
CA PHE A 96 0.17 -1.23 5.54
C PHE A 96 1.37 -1.78 6.30
N LYS A 97 1.75 -1.11 7.39
CA LYS A 97 2.83 -1.54 8.27
C LYS A 97 2.45 -1.36 9.73
N SER A 98 2.62 -2.39 10.54
CA SER A 98 2.62 -2.31 12.00
C SER A 98 3.85 -3.00 12.56
N TRP A 99 4.31 -2.52 13.72
CA TRP A 99 5.51 -3.02 14.37
C TRP A 99 5.28 -4.43 14.92
N THR A 100 6.31 -5.27 14.84
CA THR A 100 6.32 -6.55 15.57
C THR A 100 6.09 -6.28 17.06
N GLY A 101 5.14 -6.98 17.68
CA GLY A 101 4.81 -6.75 19.08
C GLY A 101 3.89 -5.54 19.35
N GLY A 102 3.44 -4.86 18.28
CA GLY A 102 2.55 -3.70 18.38
C GLY A 102 1.13 -4.07 18.84
N ASN A 103 0.36 -3.09 19.29
CA ASN A 103 -1.03 -3.28 19.71
C ASN A 103 -1.98 -2.34 18.96
N GLY A 104 -3.28 -2.54 19.11
CA GLY A 104 -4.34 -1.73 18.52
C GLY A 104 -5.05 -2.41 17.35
N LEU A 105 -5.83 -1.63 16.61
CA LEU A 105 -6.74 -2.08 15.58
C LEU A 105 -6.65 -1.20 14.32
N ALA A 106 -6.41 -1.84 13.18
CA ALA A 106 -6.61 -1.27 11.86
C ALA A 106 -7.87 -1.87 11.23
N ARG A 107 -8.93 -1.08 11.04
CA ARG A 107 -10.23 -1.58 10.56
C ARG A 107 -10.81 -0.77 9.40
N ASN A 108 -11.49 -1.44 8.47
CA ASN A 108 -12.28 -0.81 7.40
C ASN A 108 -11.41 0.15 6.57
N ILE A 109 -10.44 -0.44 5.87
CA ILE A 109 -9.50 0.28 5.02
C ILE A 109 -9.65 -0.20 3.59
N THR A 110 -9.89 0.72 2.67
CA THR A 110 -10.08 0.41 1.26
C THR A 110 -9.09 1.19 0.40
N TRP A 111 -8.38 0.46 -0.46
CA TRP A 111 -7.73 1.02 -1.65
C TRP A 111 -8.55 0.62 -2.87
N LYS A 112 -8.97 1.60 -3.66
CA LYS A 112 -9.87 1.37 -4.80
C LYS A 112 -9.44 2.11 -6.06
N ASN A 113 -9.58 1.48 -7.21
CA ASN A 113 -9.25 2.07 -8.52
C ASN A 113 -7.79 2.57 -8.55
N ILE A 114 -6.85 1.66 -8.32
CA ILE A 114 -5.42 1.96 -8.28
C ILE A 114 -4.76 1.50 -9.57
N ALA A 115 -4.33 2.45 -10.38
CA ALA A 115 -3.52 2.15 -11.56
C ALA A 115 -2.03 2.26 -11.19
N PHE A 116 -1.22 1.25 -11.49
CA PHE A 116 0.20 1.25 -11.12
C PHE A 116 1.13 0.93 -12.30
N SER A 117 2.32 1.52 -12.31
CA SER A 117 3.33 1.29 -13.35
C SER A 117 4.73 1.31 -12.76
N ASN A 118 5.49 0.25 -13.00
CA ASN A 118 6.81 0.03 -12.45
C ASN A 118 6.81 0.09 -10.92
N VAL A 119 5.96 -0.74 -10.30
CA VAL A 119 5.83 -0.81 -8.83
C VAL A 119 6.18 -2.23 -8.38
N PRO A 120 7.31 -2.45 -7.69
CA PRO A 120 7.72 -3.79 -7.26
C PRO A 120 6.75 -4.45 -6.27
N PHE A 121 6.14 -3.68 -5.37
CA PHE A 121 5.24 -4.19 -4.33
C PHE A 121 3.86 -3.50 -4.37
N PRO A 122 2.96 -3.86 -5.31
CA PRO A 122 1.72 -3.10 -5.46
C PRO A 122 0.76 -3.21 -4.27
N ILE A 123 0.68 -4.38 -3.62
CA ILE A 123 -0.07 -4.58 -2.36
C ILE A 123 0.88 -5.23 -1.35
N TYR A 124 1.18 -4.53 -0.26
CA TYR A 124 2.11 -5.00 0.77
C TYR A 124 1.58 -4.74 2.18
N ILE A 125 1.27 -5.81 2.90
CA ILE A 125 0.73 -5.75 4.27
C ILE A 125 1.70 -6.49 5.17
N THR A 126 2.26 -5.79 6.17
CA THR A 126 3.15 -6.40 7.16
C THR A 126 2.73 -6.02 8.59
N GLN A 127 2.72 -7.02 9.47
CA GLN A 127 2.71 -6.84 10.92
C GLN A 127 4.09 -6.97 11.54
N ASN A 128 5.11 -7.03 10.68
CA ASN A 128 6.46 -7.41 11.03
C ASN A 128 7.47 -6.29 10.81
N TYR A 129 6.97 -5.04 10.80
CA TYR A 129 7.79 -3.88 10.54
C TYR A 129 8.79 -3.66 11.67
N TRP A 130 10.03 -3.36 11.28
CA TRP A 130 11.04 -2.79 12.16
C TRP A 130 11.86 -1.79 11.37
N ASP A 131 12.38 -0.78 12.05
CA ASP A 131 13.21 0.24 11.43
C ASP A 131 14.67 -0.21 11.43
N GLN A 132 15.24 -0.45 10.25
CA GLN A 132 16.61 -0.96 10.15
C GLN A 132 17.67 0.07 10.49
N GLY A 133 17.32 1.35 10.49
CA GLY A 133 18.23 2.43 10.86
C GLY A 133 18.51 2.51 12.37
N VAL A 134 17.72 1.82 13.21
CA VAL A 134 17.85 1.91 14.67
C VAL A 134 18.60 0.73 15.31
N GLY A 135 19.24 -0.12 14.50
CA GLY A 135 19.97 -1.30 14.97
C GLY A 135 19.23 -2.61 14.67
N PRO A 136 19.75 -3.79 15.08
CA PRO A 136 19.24 -5.08 14.66
C PRO A 136 17.77 -5.30 15.06
N ARG A 137 17.12 -6.19 14.31
CA ARG A 137 15.73 -6.54 14.56
C ARG A 137 15.52 -6.93 16.03
N PRO A 138 14.56 -6.31 16.73
CA PRO A 138 14.28 -6.65 18.12
C PRO A 138 13.89 -8.13 18.26
N ASN A 139 14.51 -8.83 19.21
CA ASN A 139 14.08 -10.17 19.62
C ASN A 139 12.85 -10.04 20.53
N MET A 140 11.69 -9.80 19.94
CA MET A 140 10.43 -9.62 20.67
C MET A 140 9.83 -10.97 21.04
N THR A 141 9.57 -11.15 22.34
CA THR A 141 8.85 -12.31 22.89
C THR A 141 7.34 -12.09 23.00
N SER A 142 6.87 -10.85 22.81
CA SER A 142 5.45 -10.51 22.80
C SER A 142 4.76 -11.14 21.59
N THR A 143 3.69 -11.90 21.85
CA THR A 143 2.82 -12.48 20.81
C THR A 143 1.75 -11.52 20.31
N ASN A 144 1.59 -10.36 20.97
CA ASN A 144 0.59 -9.37 20.57
C ASN A 144 1.01 -8.64 19.31
N ASN A 145 0.09 -8.47 18.37
CA ASN A 145 0.30 -7.70 17.14
C ASN A 145 -0.96 -6.87 16.84
N THR A 146 -0.81 -5.74 16.15
CA THR A 146 -1.94 -4.87 15.76
C THR A 146 -2.94 -5.68 14.94
N HIS A 147 -4.20 -5.76 15.37
CA HIS A 147 -5.23 -6.50 14.65
C HIS A 147 -5.65 -5.79 13.37
N ILE A 148 -5.83 -6.54 12.29
CA ILE A 148 -6.22 -6.02 10.96
C ILE A 148 -7.55 -6.63 10.56
N GLN A 149 -8.54 -5.79 10.24
CA GLN A 149 -9.89 -6.24 9.92
C GLN A 149 -10.49 -5.44 8.76
N ASP A 150 -11.20 -6.11 7.86
CA ASP A 150 -11.98 -5.46 6.79
C ASP A 150 -11.13 -4.59 5.85
N PHE A 151 -10.08 -5.19 5.28
CA PHE A 151 -9.24 -4.54 4.27
C PHE A 151 -9.71 -4.92 2.87
N ARG A 152 -9.87 -3.93 1.99
CA ARG A 152 -10.30 -4.14 0.61
C ARG A 152 -9.31 -3.53 -0.37
N PHE A 153 -8.90 -4.31 -1.36
CA PHE A 153 -8.11 -3.87 -2.50
C PHE A 153 -8.94 -4.11 -3.76
N GLU A 154 -9.50 -3.06 -4.32
CA GLU A 154 -10.52 -3.16 -5.36
C GLU A 154 -10.01 -2.51 -6.65
N ASN A 155 -10.06 -3.24 -7.76
CA ASN A 155 -9.72 -2.73 -9.08
C ASN A 155 -8.30 -2.14 -9.15
N PHE A 156 -7.31 -3.02 -8.99
CA PHE A 156 -5.90 -2.68 -9.20
C PHE A 156 -5.47 -3.12 -10.60
N ALA A 157 -4.87 -2.22 -11.37
CA ALA A 157 -4.43 -2.53 -12.73
C ALA A 157 -3.04 -1.97 -13.02
N GLY A 158 -2.10 -2.79 -13.49
CA GLY A 158 -0.75 -2.26 -13.71
C GLY A 158 0.38 -3.23 -14.01
N THR A 159 1.60 -2.68 -13.93
CA THR A 159 2.86 -3.39 -14.19
C THR A 159 3.75 -3.44 -12.95
N ILE A 160 4.15 -4.65 -12.55
CA ILE A 160 5.12 -4.91 -11.49
C ILE A 160 6.53 -4.71 -12.05
N ASP A 161 7.38 -3.96 -11.36
CA ASP A 161 8.80 -3.87 -11.73
C ASP A 161 9.57 -5.05 -11.10
N ASP A 162 9.74 -6.11 -11.89
CA ASP A 162 10.50 -7.31 -11.53
C ASP A 162 11.91 -7.31 -12.16
N SER A 163 12.44 -6.12 -12.47
CA SER A 163 13.82 -5.96 -12.92
C SER A 163 14.80 -6.51 -11.86
N PRO A 164 15.74 -7.40 -12.22
CA PRO A 164 16.73 -7.95 -11.28
C PRO A 164 17.69 -6.89 -10.72
N ASP A 165 17.80 -5.78 -11.44
CA ASP A 165 18.59 -4.59 -11.19
C ASP A 165 17.76 -3.44 -10.58
N PHE A 166 16.55 -3.73 -10.08
CA PHE A 166 15.77 -2.74 -9.33
C PHE A 166 16.58 -2.25 -8.12
N PHE A 167 16.87 -0.95 -8.12
CA PHE A 167 17.58 -0.29 -7.05
C PHE A 167 16.85 1.00 -6.66
N GLU A 168 16.28 1.00 -5.47
CA GLU A 168 15.52 2.13 -4.94
C GLU A 168 16.41 3.25 -4.37
N GLY A 169 17.66 2.94 -3.99
CA GLY A 169 18.67 3.94 -3.62
C GLY A 169 18.69 4.43 -2.16
N THR A 170 17.75 4.04 -1.31
CA THR A 170 17.78 4.34 0.15
C THR A 170 18.18 3.15 1.01
N CYS A 171 18.73 2.12 0.39
CA CYS A 171 19.17 0.94 1.10
C CYS A 171 20.35 1.25 2.03
N ILE A 172 20.25 0.87 3.30
CA ILE A 172 21.29 1.10 4.32
C ILE A 172 21.86 -0.20 4.89
N SER A 173 21.39 -1.35 4.41
CA SER A 173 21.67 -2.69 4.93
C SER A 173 21.64 -3.73 3.80
N ASP A 174 22.31 -4.86 4.02
CA ASP A 174 22.19 -6.06 3.17
C ASP A 174 21.80 -7.26 4.06
N PRO A 175 20.62 -7.88 3.86
CA PRO A 175 19.61 -7.55 2.87
C PRO A 175 18.92 -6.20 3.15
N CYS A 176 18.37 -5.59 2.09
CA CYS A 176 17.75 -4.27 2.18
C CYS A 176 16.53 -4.22 3.11
N TRP A 177 16.13 -3.02 3.54
CA TRP A 177 15.01 -2.85 4.48
C TRP A 177 13.63 -3.29 3.97
N TYR A 178 13.46 -3.36 2.65
CA TYR A 178 12.25 -3.89 2.00
C TYR A 178 12.39 -5.37 1.61
N PHE A 179 13.48 -6.04 1.98
CA PHE A 179 13.67 -7.45 1.71
C PHE A 179 12.61 -8.28 2.44
N VAL A 180 11.97 -9.17 1.67
CA VAL A 180 10.99 -10.14 2.18
C VAL A 180 11.57 -11.53 1.93
N PRO A 181 11.83 -12.33 2.98
CA PRO A 181 12.36 -13.67 2.83
C PRO A 181 11.57 -14.51 1.83
N GLY A 182 12.24 -14.88 0.75
CA GLY A 182 11.68 -15.73 -0.28
C GLY A 182 10.77 -15.06 -1.31
N ALA A 183 10.54 -13.74 -1.25
CA ALA A 183 9.85 -13.05 -2.33
C ALA A 183 10.69 -13.08 -3.60
N THR A 184 10.02 -13.11 -4.75
CA THR A 184 10.65 -13.22 -6.07
C THR A 184 10.71 -11.88 -6.82
N GLY A 185 10.07 -10.83 -6.27
CA GLY A 185 9.92 -9.53 -6.91
C GLY A 185 8.78 -9.48 -7.93
N LYS A 186 7.95 -10.54 -7.98
CA LYS A 186 6.86 -10.72 -8.97
C LYS A 186 5.49 -10.69 -8.31
N GLU A 187 5.45 -10.46 -7.01
CA GLU A 187 4.25 -10.57 -6.20
C GLU A 187 3.32 -9.36 -6.38
N ILE A 188 2.09 -9.59 -6.84
CA ILE A 188 1.06 -8.54 -6.84
C ILE A 188 0.59 -8.22 -5.42
N ALA A 189 0.63 -9.22 -4.54
CA ALA A 189 0.27 -9.09 -3.14
C ALA A 189 1.23 -9.91 -2.25
N ILE A 190 1.74 -9.27 -1.20
CA ILE A 190 2.45 -9.92 -0.09
C ILE A 190 1.68 -9.63 1.20
N LEU A 191 1.26 -10.69 1.88
CA LEU A 191 0.59 -10.65 3.18
C LEU A 191 1.50 -11.33 4.22
N ASP A 192 2.24 -10.51 4.96
CA ASP A 192 3.14 -10.91 6.05
C ASP A 192 2.44 -10.66 7.39
N LEU A 193 1.67 -11.67 7.81
CA LEU A 193 0.70 -11.58 8.90
C LEU A 193 1.03 -12.55 10.03
N TYR A 194 0.55 -12.26 11.23
CA TYR A 194 0.61 -13.16 12.37
C TYR A 194 -0.71 -13.94 12.54
N PRO A 195 -0.67 -15.22 12.96
CA PRO A 195 -1.87 -16.00 13.22
C PRO A 195 -2.83 -15.33 14.20
N GLY A 196 -4.13 -15.41 13.93
CA GLY A 196 -5.18 -14.89 14.82
C GLY A 196 -5.31 -13.36 14.85
N THR A 197 -4.57 -12.63 14.01
CA THR A 197 -4.53 -11.16 14.05
C THR A 197 -5.16 -10.48 12.83
N ALA A 198 -5.48 -11.23 11.79
CA ALA A 198 -6.05 -10.72 10.55
C ALA A 198 -7.38 -11.40 10.20
N SER A 199 -8.35 -10.63 9.70
CA SER A 199 -9.61 -11.17 9.18
C SER A 199 -10.19 -10.30 8.07
N ASN A 200 -10.86 -10.93 7.11
CA ASN A 200 -11.59 -10.24 6.04
C ASN A 200 -10.70 -9.25 5.25
N ILE A 201 -9.57 -9.75 4.75
CA ILE A 201 -8.72 -9.05 3.79
C ILE A 201 -9.07 -9.60 2.41
N VAL A 202 -9.53 -8.76 1.48
CA VAL A 202 -9.96 -9.21 0.14
C VAL A 202 -9.36 -8.34 -0.96
N ALA A 203 -8.74 -8.97 -1.95
CA ALA A 203 -8.25 -8.35 -3.17
C ALA A 203 -9.11 -8.79 -4.36
N LYS A 204 -9.88 -7.86 -4.92
CA LYS A 204 -10.85 -8.09 -5.99
C LYS A 204 -10.52 -7.27 -7.24
N ASP A 205 -10.79 -7.84 -8.41
CA ASP A 205 -10.58 -7.19 -9.71
C ASP A 205 -9.12 -6.77 -9.94
N ILE A 206 -8.17 -7.63 -9.57
CA ILE A 206 -6.74 -7.37 -9.70
C ILE A 206 -6.25 -7.82 -11.08
N VAL A 207 -5.68 -6.91 -11.88
CA VAL A 207 -5.11 -7.18 -13.20
C VAL A 207 -3.66 -6.69 -13.24
N ALA A 208 -2.71 -7.61 -13.18
CA ALA A 208 -1.29 -7.26 -13.17
C ALA A 208 -0.52 -8.02 -14.25
N LYS A 209 0.59 -7.43 -14.70
CA LYS A 209 1.65 -8.09 -15.45
C LYS A 209 3.00 -7.71 -14.85
N THR A 210 4.01 -8.54 -15.02
CA THR A 210 5.38 -8.11 -14.68
C THR A 210 6.02 -7.44 -15.89
N LYS A 211 7.02 -6.59 -15.64
CA LYS A 211 7.76 -5.85 -16.67
C LYS A 211 8.55 -6.80 -17.58
N THR A 212 9.09 -7.88 -17.02
CA THR A 212 9.80 -8.91 -17.81
C THR A 212 8.86 -9.88 -18.54
N GLY A 213 7.55 -9.83 -18.27
CA GLY A 213 6.58 -10.80 -18.79
C GLY A 213 6.56 -12.13 -18.02
N SER A 214 7.27 -12.22 -16.90
CA SER A 214 7.16 -13.35 -15.97
C SER A 214 5.73 -13.53 -15.45
N PRO A 215 5.33 -14.75 -15.05
CA PRO A 215 4.08 -14.96 -14.36
C PRO A 215 4.01 -14.15 -13.05
N VAL A 216 2.89 -13.46 -12.85
CA VAL A 216 2.59 -12.76 -11.59
C VAL A 216 2.46 -13.76 -10.45
N ALA A 217 3.05 -13.42 -9.31
CA ALA A 217 3.05 -14.23 -8.09
C ALA A 217 2.24 -13.58 -6.96
N VAL A 218 2.11 -14.30 -5.86
CA VAL A 218 1.62 -13.82 -4.55
C VAL A 218 2.41 -14.51 -3.44
N MET A 219 2.38 -13.90 -2.26
CA MET A 219 2.90 -14.48 -1.04
C MET A 219 1.93 -14.25 0.11
N CYS A 220 1.48 -15.33 0.72
CA CYS A 220 0.56 -15.32 1.85
C CYS A 220 0.66 -16.67 2.56
N ASP A 221 0.50 -16.66 3.88
CA ASP A 221 0.43 -17.87 4.72
C ASP A 221 -1.04 -18.20 5.06
N PRO A 222 -1.60 -19.32 4.57
CA PRO A 222 -3.00 -19.66 4.81
C PRO A 222 -3.32 -19.93 6.29
N GLU A 223 -2.34 -20.21 7.14
CA GLU A 223 -2.54 -20.35 8.59
C GLU A 223 -2.80 -19.01 9.28
N THR A 224 -2.35 -17.91 8.67
CA THR A 224 -2.47 -16.55 9.22
C THR A 224 -3.75 -15.84 8.80
N ILE A 225 -4.33 -16.22 7.65
CA ILE A 225 -5.56 -15.66 7.11
C ILE A 225 -6.40 -16.76 6.43
N PRO A 226 -7.27 -17.46 7.20
CA PRO A 226 -7.99 -18.63 6.69
C PRO A 226 -9.17 -18.27 5.76
N THR A 227 -9.50 -16.98 5.63
CA THR A 227 -10.58 -16.51 4.75
C THR A 227 -10.10 -16.37 3.31
N ASP A 228 -11.02 -16.47 2.35
CA ASP A 228 -10.72 -16.22 0.93
C ASP A 228 -10.26 -14.76 0.71
N VAL A 229 -8.98 -14.57 0.39
CA VAL A 229 -8.37 -13.25 0.16
C VAL A 229 -8.56 -12.71 -1.27
N GLY A 230 -9.36 -13.38 -2.09
CA GLY A 230 -9.55 -13.07 -3.52
C GLY A 230 -8.50 -13.70 -4.44
N PHE A 231 -7.56 -14.44 -3.87
CA PHE A 231 -6.64 -15.28 -4.59
C PHE A 231 -6.21 -16.47 -3.73
N LYS A 232 -5.62 -17.49 -4.36
CA LYS A 232 -5.04 -18.62 -3.64
C LYS A 232 -3.92 -18.10 -2.72
N CYS A 233 -4.13 -18.13 -1.41
CA CYS A 233 -3.12 -17.75 -0.42
C CYS A 233 -2.05 -18.84 -0.32
N TRP A 234 -0.85 -18.54 -0.82
CA TRP A 234 0.34 -19.40 -0.83
C TRP A 234 1.54 -18.58 -1.32
N LYS A 235 2.70 -19.21 -1.42
CA LYS A 235 3.86 -18.69 -2.15
C LYS A 235 3.90 -19.28 -3.56
N GLY A 236 3.49 -18.51 -4.57
CA GLY A 236 3.46 -19.01 -5.94
C GLY A 236 2.68 -18.13 -6.90
N LYS A 237 2.24 -18.72 -8.02
CA LYS A 237 1.50 -18.01 -9.07
C LYS A 237 0.21 -17.37 -8.52
N PHE A 238 -0.10 -16.16 -8.97
CA PHE A 238 -1.37 -15.49 -8.71
C PHE A 238 -2.50 -16.24 -9.43
N ILE A 239 -3.46 -16.72 -8.65
CA ILE A 239 -4.64 -17.46 -9.14
C ILE A 239 -5.84 -16.86 -8.41
N ARG A 240 -6.75 -16.23 -9.15
CA ARG A 240 -7.97 -15.64 -8.57
C ARG A 240 -8.89 -16.75 -8.02
N THR A 241 -9.51 -16.45 -6.90
CA THR A 241 -10.57 -17.28 -6.29
C THR A 241 -11.92 -16.62 -6.55
N LYS A 242 -13.00 -17.18 -6.01
CA LYS A 242 -14.36 -16.64 -6.17
C LYS A 242 -14.49 -15.22 -5.59
N ALA A 243 -13.84 -14.93 -4.46
CA ALA A 243 -13.88 -13.58 -3.87
C ALA A 243 -13.11 -12.53 -4.69
N GLY A 244 -12.21 -12.96 -5.60
CA GLY A 244 -11.37 -12.07 -6.40
C GLY A 244 -11.92 -11.70 -7.77
N ILE A 245 -13.07 -12.27 -8.13
CA ILE A 245 -13.85 -12.00 -9.35
C ILE A 245 -14.92 -10.95 -9.04
#